data_AF-A0A379Y2W0-F1
#
_entry.id   AF-A0A379Y2W0-F1
#
_cell.length_a   1.000
_cell.length_b   1.000
_cell.length_c   1.000
_cell.angle_alpha   90.00
_cell.angle_beta   90.00
_cell.angle_gamma   90.00
#
_symmetry.space_group_name_H-M   'P 1'
#
loop_
_entity.id
_entity.type
_entity.pdbx_description
1 polymer ?
#
loop_
_entity_poly.entity_id
_entity_poly.type
_entity_poly.pdbx_seq_one_letter_code
_entity_poly.pdbx_strand_id
1 'polypeptide(L)'
;MKTEIENSYYVRNDKWIRPLLITFIFVFSAISNEILGIMNPVASTVSLSLAGIAIIITGVGVMFTDTLSAYIIKLLTIVVLLAALFALVYIETRTISLSMF
;
A
#
# COMPACT_ATOMS: atom_id res chain seq x y z
N MET A 1 -8.19 -27.58 23.91
CA MET A 1 -7.49 -26.37 24.38
C MET A 1 -6.71 -25.80 23.20
N LYS A 2 -7.38 -25.06 22.30
CA LYS A 2 -6.65 -24.18 21.36
C LYS A 2 -5.98 -23.14 22.24
N THR A 3 -4.67 -23.21 22.31
CA THR A 3 -3.85 -22.48 23.28
C THR A 3 -4.10 -20.99 23.15
N GLU A 4 -4.08 -20.25 24.26
CA GLU A 4 -4.26 -18.79 24.30
C GLU A 4 -3.36 -18.04 23.29
N ILE A 5 -2.27 -18.69 22.85
CA ILE A 5 -1.36 -18.26 21.80
C ILE A 5 -2.05 -18.11 20.43
N GLU A 6 -2.90 -19.04 20.01
CA GLU A 6 -3.63 -18.94 18.72
C GLU A 6 -4.65 -17.80 18.73
N ASN A 7 -5.15 -17.43 19.91
CA ASN A 7 -6.10 -16.33 20.09
C ASN A 7 -5.40 -15.01 20.47
N SER A 8 -4.07 -14.96 20.37
CA SER A 8 -3.31 -13.74 20.56
C SER A 8 -3.64 -12.73 19.47
N TYR A 9 -3.78 -11.47 19.89
CA TYR A 9 -4.04 -10.35 18.98
C TYR A 9 -3.00 -10.30 17.85
N TYR A 10 -1.73 -10.53 18.16
CA TYR A 10 -0.66 -10.52 17.16
C TYR A 10 -0.82 -11.62 16.13
N VAL A 11 -1.14 -12.84 16.55
CA VAL A 11 -1.29 -14.00 15.65
C VAL A 11 -2.43 -13.79 14.66
N ARG A 12 -3.53 -13.16 15.09
CA ARG A 12 -4.65 -12.81 14.20
C ARG A 12 -4.30 -11.77 13.14
N ASN A 13 -3.33 -10.89 13.43
CA ASN A 13 -2.99 -9.77 12.55
C ASN A 13 -1.68 -9.94 11.78
N ASP A 14 -0.83 -10.91 12.17
CA ASP A 14 0.52 -11.13 11.60
C ASP A 14 0.49 -11.25 10.06
N LYS A 15 -0.55 -11.90 9.52
CA LYS A 15 -0.73 -12.14 8.08
C LYS A 15 -0.81 -10.87 7.24
N TRP A 16 -1.30 -9.77 7.82
CA TRP A 16 -1.45 -8.49 7.10
C TRP A 16 -0.51 -7.39 7.61
N ILE A 17 0.00 -7.50 8.84
CA ILE A 17 0.99 -6.56 9.39
C ILE A 17 2.32 -6.66 8.63
N ARG A 18 2.80 -7.88 8.36
CA ARG A 18 4.07 -8.06 7.62
C ARG A 18 4.07 -7.40 6.23
N PRO A 19 3.08 -7.66 5.35
CA PRO A 19 3.02 -6.96 4.07
C PRO A 19 2.84 -5.45 4.24
N LEU A 20 2.15 -4.98 5.29
CA LEU A 20 2.01 -3.54 5.55
C LEU A 20 3.36 -2.88 5.85
N LEU A 21 4.20 -3.53 6.66
CA LEU A 21 5.56 -3.07 6.94
C LEU A 21 6.42 -3.06 5.67
N ILE A 22 6.27 -4.08 4.81
CA ILE A 22 6.96 -4.14 3.52
C ILE A 22 6.54 -2.97 2.61
N THR A 23 5.24 -2.62 2.57
CA THR A 23 4.77 -1.41 1.86
C THR A 23 5.49 -0.17 2.37
N PHE A 24 5.59 0.03 3.69
CA PHE A 24 6.29 1.19 4.25
C PHE A 24 7.76 1.24 3.85
N ILE A 25 8.47 0.11 3.88
CA ILE A 25 9.89 0.03 3.49
C ILE A 25 10.07 0.46 2.02
N PHE A 26 9.24 -0.06 1.11
CA PHE A 26 9.36 0.23 -0.31
C PHE A 26 8.94 1.65 -0.66
N VAL A 27 7.88 2.19 -0.04
CA VAL A 27 7.49 3.60 -0.19
C VAL A 27 8.60 4.52 0.32
N PHE A 28 9.15 4.22 1.50
CA PHE A 28 10.24 5.00 2.06
C PHE A 28 11.50 4.95 1.19
N SER A 29 11.81 3.78 0.61
CA SER A 29 12.91 3.65 -0.36
C SER A 29 12.69 4.51 -1.61
N ALA A 30 11.47 4.51 -2.16
CA ALA A 30 11.14 5.34 -3.32
C ALA A 30 11.31 6.84 -3.01
N ILE A 31 10.78 7.30 -1.87
CA ILE A 31 10.90 8.70 -1.42
C ILE A 31 12.38 9.06 -1.15
N SER A 32 13.15 8.17 -0.52
CA SER A 32 14.56 8.41 -0.22
C SER A 32 15.39 8.57 -1.49
N ASN A 33 15.14 7.77 -2.53
CA ASN A 33 15.81 7.92 -3.81
C ASN A 33 15.52 9.27 -4.47
N GLU A 34 14.30 9.77 -4.34
CA GLU A 34 13.90 11.09 -4.84
C GLU A 34 14.59 12.22 -4.07
N ILE A 35 14.61 12.15 -2.73
CA ILE A 35 15.27 13.15 -1.87
C ILE A 35 16.79 13.19 -2.10
N LEU A 36 17.42 12.03 -2.28
CA LEU A 36 18.86 11.92 -2.49
C LEU A 36 19.30 12.27 -3.93
N GLY A 37 18.37 12.62 -4.82
CA GLY A 37 18.68 12.91 -6.21
C GLY A 37 19.14 11.69 -7.01
N ILE A 38 18.90 10.48 -6.50
CA ILE A 38 19.19 9.22 -7.20
C ILE A 38 18.09 9.05 -8.26
N MET A 39 18.26 9.71 -9.40
CA MET A 39 17.33 9.67 -10.53
C MET A 39 17.50 8.36 -11.32
N ASN A 40 17.24 7.22 -10.68
CA ASN A 40 17.05 5.96 -11.38
C ASN A 40 15.53 5.66 -11.46
N PRO A 41 14.89 5.97 -12.60
CA PRO A 41 13.44 5.78 -12.76
C PRO A 41 13.03 4.31 -12.68
N VAL A 42 13.94 3.37 -12.98
CA VAL A 42 13.66 1.94 -12.84
C VAL A 42 13.59 1.56 -11.36
N ALA A 43 14.53 2.05 -10.55
CA ALA A 43 14.55 1.76 -9.12
C ALA A 43 13.31 2.31 -8.38
N SER A 44 12.89 3.55 -8.69
CA SER A 44 11.68 4.14 -8.08
C SER A 44 10.40 3.40 -8.50
N THR A 45 10.27 3.06 -9.78
CA THR A 45 9.10 2.35 -10.31
C THR A 45 8.99 0.94 -9.75
N VAL A 46 10.11 0.23 -9.64
CA VAL A 46 10.14 -1.13 -9.04
C VAL A 46 9.77 -1.08 -7.56
N SER A 47 10.32 -0.13 -6.79
CA SER A 47 9.96 0.04 -5.38
C SER A 47 8.48 0.35 -5.21
N LEU A 48 7.91 1.28 -5.99
CA LEU A 48 6.49 1.60 -5.93
C LEU A 48 5.60 0.42 -6.35
N SER A 49 6.00 -0.36 -7.34
CA SER A 49 5.27 -1.56 -7.77
C SER A 49 5.25 -2.63 -6.68
N LEU A 50 6.37 -2.86 -6.01
CA LEU A 50 6.46 -3.80 -4.88
C LEU A 50 5.64 -3.32 -3.67
N ALA A 51 5.64 -2.01 -3.39
CA ALA A 51 4.77 -1.42 -2.39
C ALA A 51 3.28 -1.64 -2.70
N GLY A 52 2.89 -1.49 -3.98
CA GLY A 52 1.53 -1.75 -4.47
C GLY A 52 1.11 -3.22 -4.33
N ILE A 53 1.99 -4.17 -4.62
CA ILE A 53 1.68 -5.59 -4.39
C ILE A 53 1.49 -5.86 -2.90
N ALA A 54 2.38 -5.34 -2.07
CA ALA A 54 2.32 -5.52 -0.62
C ALA A 54 1.03 -4.90 -0.03
N ILE A 55 0.59 -3.72 -0.50
CA ILE A 55 -0.63 -3.09 0.01
C ILE A 55 -1.89 -3.87 -0.38
N ILE A 56 -1.90 -4.51 -1.55
CA ILE A 56 -2.98 -5.40 -1.98
C ILE A 56 -3.04 -6.62 -1.06
N ILE A 57 -1.90 -7.25 -0.77
CA ILE A 57 -1.82 -8.40 0.16
C ILE A 57 -2.32 -8.00 1.55
N THR A 58 -1.92 -6.83 2.05
CA THR A 58 -2.45 -6.28 3.31
C THR A 58 -3.96 -6.11 3.23
N GLY A 59 -4.48 -5.49 2.18
CA GLY A 59 -5.92 -5.26 1.97
C GLY A 59 -6.75 -6.54 2.01
N VAL A 60 -6.31 -7.58 1.29
CA VAL A 60 -6.93 -8.91 1.31
C VAL A 60 -6.86 -9.51 2.72
N GLY A 61 -5.71 -9.43 3.38
CA GLY A 61 -5.53 -9.99 4.72
C GLY A 61 -6.39 -9.31 5.79
N VAL A 62 -6.61 -7.99 5.72
CA VAL A 62 -7.50 -7.31 6.68
C VAL A 62 -8.96 -7.63 6.43
N MET A 63 -9.42 -7.89 5.19
CA MET A 63 -10.82 -8.24 4.90
C MET A 63 -11.32 -9.40 5.76
N PHE A 64 -10.48 -10.41 5.99
CA PHE A 64 -10.79 -11.62 6.76
C PHE A 64 -10.42 -11.54 8.25
N THR A 65 -10.04 -10.36 8.74
CA THR A 65 -9.63 -10.17 10.13
C THR A 65 -10.65 -9.31 10.88
N ASP A 66 -11.23 -9.87 11.95
CA ASP A 66 -12.17 -9.17 12.84
C ASP A 66 -11.45 -8.58 14.05
N THR A 67 -10.68 -7.51 13.79
CA THR A 67 -10.05 -6.70 14.83
C THR A 67 -10.25 -5.21 14.56
N LEU A 68 -10.21 -4.40 15.61
CA LEU A 68 -10.31 -2.94 15.47
C LEU A 68 -9.20 -2.38 14.55
N SER A 69 -7.97 -2.89 14.67
CA SER A 69 -6.88 -2.48 13.76
C SER A 69 -7.18 -2.85 12.32
N ALA A 70 -7.69 -4.05 12.04
CA ALA A 70 -8.05 -4.43 10.68
C ALA A 70 -9.14 -3.52 10.10
N TYR A 71 -10.13 -3.11 10.90
CA TYR A 71 -11.14 -2.14 10.48
C TYR A 71 -10.54 -0.77 10.10
N ILE A 72 -9.61 -0.25 10.91
CA ILE A 72 -8.91 1.00 10.61
C ILE A 72 -8.12 0.88 9.30
N ILE A 73 -7.39 -0.23 9.12
CA ILE A 73 -6.63 -0.46 7.88
C ILE A 73 -7.55 -0.62 6.67
N LYS A 74 -8.70 -1.28 6.78
CA LYS A 74 -9.70 -1.35 5.69
C LYS A 74 -10.09 0.05 5.22
N LEU A 75 -10.41 0.94 6.16
CA LEU A 75 -10.76 2.33 5.84
C LEU A 75 -9.60 3.07 5.17
N LEU A 76 -8.38 2.92 5.68
CA LEU A 76 -7.19 3.53 5.08
C LEU A 76 -6.91 3.00 3.67
N THR A 77 -7.05 1.70 3.44
CA THR A 77 -6.89 1.09 2.10
C THR A 77 -7.91 1.67 1.12
N ILE A 78 -9.17 1.86 1.53
CA ILE A 78 -10.19 2.50 0.69
C ILE A 78 -9.79 3.94 0.34
N VAL A 79 -9.34 4.72 1.34
CA VAL A 79 -8.88 6.11 1.11
C VAL A 79 -7.71 6.16 0.13
N VAL A 80 -6.73 5.27 0.27
CA VAL A 80 -5.57 5.18 -0.65
C VAL A 80 -6.00 4.79 -2.06
N LEU A 81 -6.90 3.81 -2.21
CA LEU A 81 -7.42 3.41 -3.52
C LEU A 81 -8.19 4.53 -4.21
N LEU A 82 -9.02 5.27 -3.46
CA LEU A 82 -9.72 6.44 -3.99
C LEU A 82 -8.75 7.53 -4.43
N ALA A 83 -7.73 7.82 -3.63
CA ALA A 83 -6.69 8.79 -3.98
C ALA A 83 -5.93 8.38 -5.26
N ALA A 84 -5.59 7.10 -5.41
CA ALA A 84 -4.96 6.57 -6.61
C ALA A 84 -5.87 6.70 -7.85
N LEU A 85 -7.17 6.43 -7.70
CA LEU A 85 -8.18 6.62 -8.74
C LEU A 85 -8.28 8.08 -9.18
N PHE A 86 -8.36 9.01 -8.23
CA PHE A 86 -8.37 10.45 -8.52
C PHE A 86 -7.10 10.91 -9.24
N ALA A 87 -5.93 10.44 -8.80
CA ALA A 87 -4.66 10.74 -9.45
C ALA A 87 -4.63 10.22 -10.88
N LEU A 88 -5.12 9.01 -11.14
CA LEU A 88 -5.17 8.42 -12.48
C LEU A 88 -6.09 9.22 -13.41
N VAL A 89 -7.30 9.55 -12.96
CA VAL A 89 -8.25 10.37 -13.74
C VAL A 89 -7.66 11.77 -14.03
N TYR A 90 -6.99 12.37 -13.05
CA TYR A 90 -6.32 13.66 -13.23
C TYR A 90 -5.20 13.58 -14.28
N ILE A 91 -4.40 12.52 -14.25
CA ILE A 91 -3.31 12.30 -15.23
C ILE A 91 -3.90 12.10 -16.63
N GLU A 92 -4.91 11.24 -16.79
CA GLU A 92 -5.54 10.98 -18.09
C GLU A 92 -6.16 12.26 -18.70
N THR A 93 -6.93 13.01 -17.90
CA THR A 93 -7.55 14.26 -18.35
C THR A 93 -6.52 15.31 -18.77
N ARG A 94 -5.42 15.45 -18.02
CA ARG A 94 -4.30 16.34 -18.39
C ARG A 94 -3.63 15.88 -19.68
N THR A 95 -3.40 14.58 -19.85
CA THR A 95 -2.72 14.01 -21.03
C THR A 95 -3.54 14.24 -22.30
N ILE A 96 -4.87 14.05 -22.25
CA ILE A 96 -5.78 14.33 -23.36
C ILE A 96 -5.78 15.82 -23.73
N SER A 97 -5.74 16.71 -22.73
CA SER A 97 -5.72 18.16 -23.01
C SER A 97 -4.45 18.62 -23.72
N LEU A 98 -3.31 17.96 -23.48
CA LEU A 98 -2.02 18.27 -24.09
C LEU A 98 -1.86 17.69 -25.51
N SER A 99 -2.61 16.65 -25.87
CA SER A 99 -2.56 16.05 -27.22
C SER A 99 -3.50 16.71 -28.23
N MET A 100 -4.35 17.64 -27.78
CA MET A 100 -5.24 18.44 -28.63
C MET A 100 -4.62 19.78 -29.10
N PHE A 101 -3.39 20.08 -28.69
CA PHE A 101 -2.56 21.21 -29.16
C PHE A 101 -1.30 20.70 -29.84
#